data_AF-L1PK18-F1
#
_entry.id   AF-L1PK18-F1
#
_cell.length_a   1.000
_cell.length_b   1.000
_cell.length_c   1.000
_cell.angle_alpha   90.00
_cell.angle_beta   90.00
_cell.angle_gamma   90.00
#
_symmetry.space_group_name_H-M   'P 1'
#
loop_
_entity.id
_entity.type
_entity.pdbx_description
1 polymer ?
#
loop_
_entity_poly.entity_id
_entity_poly.type
_entity_poly.pdbx_seq_one_letter_code
_entity_poly.pdbx_strand_id
1 'polypeptide(L)'
;MKHLFILFFLLTTNAFAQGPLGDYAVVKDKDGYVNIRAKENVKSKIVGTLPNNTLVYGFFDKEFNPTNWIEVDKGYVHQSRLKKIFDFRAIEGKVQGNSVVYDDKDVKVTITKQKFDKTKHKIIIKKHKYYEELIIDGKIPQGAAFIPENHYKSIIVTMKGKNVSIPKSP
;
A
#
# COMPACT_ATOMS: atom_id res chain seq x y z
N MET A 1 4.03 28.78 -36.42
CA MET A 1 4.59 29.08 -35.07
C MET A 1 3.60 28.86 -33.92
N LYS A 2 2.34 29.31 -33.99
CA LYS A 2 1.32 29.05 -32.94
C LYS A 2 1.09 27.56 -32.64
N HIS A 3 1.04 26.71 -33.67
CA HIS A 3 0.82 25.27 -33.50
C HIS A 3 2.01 24.53 -32.85
N LEU A 4 3.24 25.05 -32.99
CA LEU A 4 4.44 24.47 -32.38
C LEU A 4 4.50 24.77 -30.87
N PHE A 5 4.02 25.95 -30.45
CA PHE A 5 3.87 26.32 -29.04
C PHE A 5 2.81 25.48 -28.30
N ILE A 6 1.72 25.12 -28.98
CA ILE A 6 0.68 24.25 -28.42
C ILE A 6 1.22 22.82 -28.20
N LEU A 7 2.07 22.32 -29.10
CA LEU A 7 2.73 21.02 -28.95
C LEU A 7 3.71 20.99 -27.76
N PHE A 8 4.41 22.11 -27.50
CA PHE A 8 5.29 22.25 -26.34
C PHE A 8 4.52 22.28 -25.01
N PHE A 9 3.34 22.92 -24.99
CA PHE A 9 2.44 22.87 -23.83
C PHE A 9 1.90 21.45 -23.56
N LEU A 10 1.56 20.68 -24.60
CA LEU A 10 1.07 19.30 -24.45
C LEU A 10 2.15 18.29 -24.05
N LEU A 11 3.43 18.54 -24.39
CA LEU A 11 4.56 17.68 -23.97
C LEU A 11 4.95 17.88 -22.50
N THR A 12 4.52 18.98 -21.86
CA THR A 12 4.83 19.29 -20.44
C THR A 12 3.73 18.86 -19.47
N THR A 13 2.56 18.41 -19.94
CA THR A 13 1.44 18.00 -19.07
C THR A 13 1.58 16.60 -18.47
N ASN A 14 2.63 15.84 -18.81
CA ASN A 14 2.87 14.51 -18.21
C ASN A 14 3.40 14.56 -16.77
N ALA A 15 3.61 15.75 -16.19
CA ALA A 15 4.16 15.90 -14.85
C ALA A 15 3.11 15.97 -13.71
N PHE A 16 1.81 16.04 -14.02
CA PHE A 16 0.77 16.32 -13.02
C PHE A 16 -0.38 15.31 -13.06
N ALA A 17 -0.13 14.07 -12.66
CA ALA A 17 -1.21 13.13 -12.35
C ALA A 17 -0.88 12.07 -11.28
N GLN A 18 0.24 12.23 -10.57
CA GLN A 18 0.49 11.51 -9.33
C GLN A 18 0.53 12.58 -8.24
N GLY A 19 -0.64 12.90 -7.67
CA GLY A 19 -0.64 13.58 -6.37
C GLY A 19 0.20 12.74 -5.39
N PRO A 20 0.79 13.35 -4.35
CA PRO A 20 1.57 12.59 -3.39
C PRO A 20 0.72 11.44 -2.87
N LEU A 21 1.20 10.22 -3.09
CA LEU A 21 0.67 9.09 -2.36
C LEU A 21 1.44 9.09 -1.04
N GLY A 22 0.73 9.04 0.09
CA GLY A 22 1.40 8.80 1.35
C GLY A 22 2.14 7.47 1.28
N ASP A 23 3.25 7.39 1.99
CA ASP A 23 4.03 6.16 2.08
C ASP A 23 3.70 5.40 3.35
N TYR A 24 4.18 4.17 3.39
CA TYR A 24 4.21 3.36 4.59
C TYR A 24 5.61 3.34 5.19
N ALA A 25 5.67 3.36 6.52
CA ALA A 25 6.88 3.16 7.30
C ALA A 25 6.60 2.24 8.48
N VAL A 26 7.66 1.75 9.12
CA VAL A 26 7.56 1.01 10.37
C VAL A 26 8.30 1.73 11.49
N VAL A 27 7.78 1.62 12.71
CA VAL A 27 8.47 2.12 13.90
C VAL A 27 9.80 1.38 14.08
N LYS A 28 10.88 2.14 14.19
CA LYS A 28 12.26 1.68 14.43
C LYS A 28 12.94 2.65 15.40
N ASP A 29 12.56 2.55 16.67
CA ASP A 29 13.21 3.25 17.78
C ASP A 29 14.20 2.34 18.50
N LYS A 30 15.27 2.92 19.05
CA LYS A 30 16.28 2.21 19.85
C LYS A 30 15.70 1.66 21.15
N ASP A 31 14.65 2.30 21.68
CA ASP A 31 14.03 1.94 22.95
C ASP A 31 12.97 0.83 22.79
N GLY A 32 12.78 0.31 21.57
CA GLY A 32 11.81 -0.74 21.26
C GLY A 32 10.38 -0.23 21.01
N TYR A 33 10.12 1.06 21.25
CA TYR A 33 8.85 1.74 21.02
C TYR A 33 9.07 3.24 20.83
N VAL A 34 8.08 3.95 20.28
CA VAL A 34 8.03 5.41 20.20
C VAL A 34 6.85 5.97 21.00
N ASN A 35 7.03 7.11 21.65
CA ASN A 35 5.95 7.83 22.32
C ASN A 35 5.06 8.56 21.31
N ILE A 36 3.75 8.38 21.43
CA ILE A 36 2.74 9.19 20.74
C ILE A 36 2.54 10.48 21.54
N ARG A 37 2.67 11.61 20.86
CA ARG A 37 2.60 12.95 21.41
C ARG A 37 1.26 13.59 21.06
N ALA A 38 0.64 14.30 22.01
CA ALA A 38 -0.66 14.95 21.79
C ALA A 38 -0.62 16.04 20.70
N LYS A 39 0.56 16.62 20.48
CA LYS A 39 0.82 17.63 19.46
C LYS A 39 2.14 17.32 18.78
N GLU A 40 2.38 17.94 17.64
CA GLU A 40 3.60 17.89 16.82
C GLU A 40 4.81 18.58 17.51
N ASN A 41 5.12 18.14 18.73
CA ASN A 41 6.12 18.76 19.58
C ASN A 41 6.65 17.74 20.59
N VAL A 42 7.98 17.63 20.69
CA VAL A 42 8.70 16.72 21.59
C VAL A 42 8.42 16.99 23.08
N LYS A 43 8.01 18.21 23.44
CA LYS A 43 7.64 18.61 24.81
C LYS A 43 6.15 18.40 25.11
N SER A 44 5.32 18.06 24.13
CA SER A 44 3.89 17.86 24.36
C SER A 44 3.63 16.58 25.16
N LYS A 45 2.44 16.51 25.77
CA LYS A 45 2.00 15.37 26.59
C LYS A 45 2.09 14.07 25.80
N ILE A 46 2.63 13.03 26.44
CA ILE A 46 2.59 11.66 25.90
C ILE A 46 1.17 11.12 26.10
N VAL A 47 0.56 10.61 25.02
CA VAL A 47 -0.82 10.09 25.02
C VAL A 47 -0.88 8.59 24.73
N GLY A 48 0.25 7.97 24.40
CA GLY A 48 0.37 6.53 24.15
C GLY A 48 1.77 6.16 23.66
N THR A 49 1.93 4.90 23.23
CA THR A 49 3.15 4.38 22.63
C THR A 49 2.83 3.50 21.43
N LEU A 50 3.75 3.43 20.46
CA LEU A 50 3.73 2.45 19.38
C LEU A 50 4.98 1.56 19.47
N PRO A 51 4.83 0.23 19.53
CA PRO A 51 5.98 -0.66 19.54
C PRO A 51 6.71 -0.67 18.20
N ASN A 52 7.97 -1.11 18.20
CA ASN A 52 8.73 -1.34 16.97
C ASN A 52 8.00 -2.32 16.04
N ASN A 53 8.21 -2.13 14.74
CA ASN A 53 7.55 -2.85 13.65
C ASN A 53 6.05 -2.56 13.47
N THR A 54 5.46 -1.65 14.24
CA THR A 54 4.13 -1.12 13.91
C THR A 54 4.19 -0.37 12.58
N LEU A 55 3.29 -0.72 11.67
CA LEU A 55 3.10 -0.04 10.39
C LEU A 55 2.39 1.30 10.61
N VAL A 56 2.92 2.36 10.00
CA VAL A 56 2.33 3.70 9.99
C VAL A 56 2.24 4.19 8.55
N TYR A 57 1.22 4.98 8.26
CA TYR A 57 1.00 5.61 6.97
C TYR A 57 1.12 7.12 7.13
N GLY A 58 1.72 7.81 6.17
CA GLY A 58 1.76 9.26 6.18
C GLY A 58 2.54 9.87 5.04
N PHE A 59 2.52 11.18 4.96
CA PHE A 59 3.35 11.94 4.04
C PHE A 59 4.71 12.19 4.67
N PHE A 60 5.78 11.78 3.99
CA PHE A 60 7.14 11.90 4.48
C PHE A 60 7.94 13.00 3.79
N ASP A 61 7.48 13.47 2.63
CA ASP A 61 8.14 14.54 1.91
C ASP A 61 7.80 15.90 2.52
N LYS A 62 8.82 16.76 2.61
CA LYS A 62 8.72 18.08 3.25
C LYS A 62 7.69 19.00 2.61
N GLU A 63 7.44 18.83 1.32
CA GLU A 63 6.43 19.57 0.57
C GLU A 63 5.02 19.33 1.14
N PHE A 64 4.71 18.09 1.54
CA PHE A 64 3.39 17.69 2.01
C PHE A 64 3.31 17.53 3.53
N ASN A 65 4.45 17.33 4.19
CA ASN A 65 4.58 17.28 5.64
C ASN A 65 5.79 18.11 6.11
N PRO A 66 5.61 19.43 6.30
CA PRO A 66 6.71 20.31 6.69
C PRO A 66 7.21 20.05 8.13
N THR A 67 6.39 19.47 9.01
CA THR A 67 6.68 19.37 10.44
C THR A 67 7.43 18.10 10.82
N ASN A 68 7.49 17.09 9.94
CA ASN A 68 8.03 15.75 10.21
C ASN A 68 7.28 14.96 11.29
N TRP A 69 6.04 15.32 11.58
CA TRP A 69 5.20 14.56 12.49
C TRP A 69 4.17 13.77 11.67
N ILE A 70 4.08 12.47 11.96
CA ILE A 70 3.09 11.59 11.35
C ILE A 70 1.95 11.43 12.34
N GLU A 71 0.76 11.80 11.91
CA GLU A 71 -0.47 11.53 12.64
C GLU A 71 -0.71 10.02 12.72
N VAL A 72 -0.96 9.53 13.93
CA VAL A 72 -1.22 8.13 14.24
C VAL A 72 -2.24 8.07 15.38
N ASP A 73 -3.16 7.11 15.34
CA ASP A 73 -4.14 6.87 16.41
C ASP A 73 -4.69 8.18 17.01
N LYS A 74 -4.28 8.53 18.23
CA LYS A 74 -4.72 9.70 19.01
C LYS A 74 -3.68 10.82 19.13
N GLY A 75 -2.69 10.88 18.24
CA GLY A 75 -1.65 11.90 18.28
C GLY A 75 -0.60 11.77 17.19
N TYR A 76 0.65 12.04 17.52
CA TYR A 76 1.72 12.21 16.55
C TYR A 76 3.01 11.51 16.96
N VAL A 77 3.71 10.95 15.97
CA VAL A 77 5.09 10.42 16.13
C VAL A 77 6.03 11.14 15.17
N HIS A 78 7.26 11.40 15.62
CA HIS A 78 8.23 12.09 14.77
C HIS A 78 8.86 11.11 13.77
N GLN A 79 9.00 11.53 12.51
CA GLN A 79 9.51 10.70 11.41
C GLN A 79 10.89 10.09 11.66
N SER A 80 11.74 10.72 12.47
CA SER A 80 13.07 10.16 12.83
C SER A 80 13.01 8.84 13.61
N ARG A 81 11.81 8.42 14.06
CA ARG A 81 11.57 7.13 14.71
C ARG A 81 11.01 6.08 13.78
N LEU A 82 10.88 6.42 12.49
CA LEU A 82 10.28 5.59 11.47
C LEU A 82 11.33 5.22 10.42
N LYS A 83 11.15 4.07 9.80
CA LYS A 83 11.88 3.66 8.61
C LYS A 83 10.89 3.38 7.49
N LYS A 84 11.00 4.07 6.35
CA LYS A 84 10.09 3.88 5.21
C LYS A 84 10.25 2.46 4.66
N ILE A 85 9.16 1.89 4.14
CA ILE A 85 9.20 0.54 3.53
C ILE A 85 10.19 0.50 2.36
N PHE A 86 10.26 1.56 1.56
CA PHE A 86 11.17 1.64 0.41
C PHE A 86 12.66 1.73 0.78
N ASP A 87 12.98 2.09 2.03
CA ASP A 87 14.36 2.11 2.54
C ASP A 87 14.85 0.70 2.99
N PHE A 88 14.00 -0.32 2.91
CA PHE A 88 14.41 -1.70 3.12
C PHE A 88 15.01 -2.26 1.83
N ARG A 89 15.94 -3.20 2.00
CA ARG A 89 16.50 -3.94 0.86
C ARG A 89 15.36 -4.66 0.13
N ALA A 90 15.25 -4.40 -1.16
CA ALA A 90 14.30 -5.09 -2.01
C ALA A 90 14.63 -6.59 -2.10
N ILE A 91 13.58 -7.41 -2.11
CA ILE A 91 13.68 -8.83 -2.49
C ILE A 91 13.17 -8.89 -3.94
N GLU A 92 14.02 -9.35 -4.85
CA GLU A 92 13.63 -9.47 -6.25
C GLU A 92 12.68 -10.65 -6.45
N GLY A 93 11.58 -10.40 -7.17
CA GLY A 93 10.62 -11.43 -7.52
C GLY A 93 11.06 -12.21 -8.75
N LYS A 94 11.05 -13.55 -8.66
CA LYS A 94 11.30 -14.44 -9.79
C LYS A 94 9.98 -14.95 -10.36
N VAL A 95 9.69 -14.62 -11.61
CA VAL A 95 8.50 -15.11 -12.31
C VAL A 95 8.67 -16.57 -12.69
N GLN A 96 7.68 -17.40 -12.36
CA GLN A 96 7.64 -18.84 -12.62
C GLN A 96 6.24 -19.21 -13.10
N GLY A 97 6.03 -19.18 -14.42
CA GLY A 97 4.73 -19.45 -15.02
C GLY A 97 3.64 -18.48 -14.53
N ASN A 98 2.63 -19.01 -13.83
CA ASN A 98 1.56 -18.21 -13.24
C ASN A 98 1.86 -17.73 -11.80
N SER A 99 3.11 -17.80 -11.36
CA SER A 99 3.52 -17.38 -10.02
C SER A 99 4.68 -16.39 -10.06
N VAL A 100 4.80 -15.59 -8.99
CA VAL A 100 6.01 -14.83 -8.67
C VAL A 100 6.48 -15.25 -7.28
N VAL A 101 7.78 -15.53 -7.16
CA VAL A 101 8.42 -16.00 -5.94
C VAL A 101 9.45 -14.98 -5.48
N TYR A 102 9.26 -14.47 -4.27
CA TYR A 102 10.23 -13.68 -3.53
C TYR A 102 10.87 -14.62 -2.50
N ASP A 103 12.18 -14.80 -2.56
CA ASP A 103 12.88 -15.77 -1.71
C ASP A 103 14.12 -15.11 -1.10
N ASP A 104 14.16 -15.05 0.23
CA ASP A 104 15.25 -14.45 0.99
C ASP A 104 15.40 -15.09 2.37
N LYS A 105 16.54 -15.71 2.68
CA LYS A 105 16.88 -16.31 4.00
C LYS A 105 15.69 -16.90 4.76
N ASP A 106 15.06 -16.10 5.62
CA ASP A 106 13.98 -16.51 6.53
C ASP A 106 12.56 -16.20 6.01
N VAL A 107 12.43 -15.57 4.84
CA VAL A 107 11.16 -15.15 4.25
C VAL A 107 11.05 -15.66 2.81
N LYS A 108 9.96 -16.36 2.53
CA LYS A 108 9.58 -16.72 1.16
C LYS A 108 8.13 -16.36 0.91
N VAL A 109 7.87 -15.59 -0.13
CA VAL A 109 6.51 -15.23 -0.56
C VAL A 109 6.29 -15.77 -1.96
N THR A 110 5.29 -16.63 -2.11
CA THR A 110 4.85 -17.13 -3.42
C THR A 110 3.46 -16.61 -3.69
N ILE A 111 3.32 -15.82 -4.74
CA ILE A 111 2.02 -15.29 -5.21
C ILE A 111 1.67 -16.02 -6.49
N THR A 112 0.56 -16.74 -6.49
CA THR A 112 0.08 -17.51 -7.64
C THR A 112 -1.24 -16.91 -8.11
N LYS A 113 -1.35 -16.66 -9.42
CA LYS A 113 -2.60 -16.23 -10.07
C LYS A 113 -3.28 -17.39 -10.80
N GLN A 114 -4.58 -17.27 -11.01
CA GLN A 114 -5.37 -18.16 -11.87
C GLN A 114 -6.44 -17.36 -12.59
N LYS A 115 -7.06 -17.94 -13.64
CA LYS A 115 -8.18 -17.33 -14.35
C LYS A 115 -9.35 -17.10 -13.38
N PHE A 116 -10.00 -15.95 -13.52
CA PHE A 116 -11.22 -15.63 -12.81
C PHE A 116 -12.39 -16.41 -13.45
N ASP A 117 -12.96 -17.34 -12.70
CA ASP A 117 -14.08 -18.16 -13.16
C ASP A 117 -15.41 -17.48 -12.80
N LYS A 118 -15.95 -16.72 -13.75
CA LYS A 118 -17.19 -15.95 -13.56
C LYS A 118 -18.36 -16.83 -13.10
N THR A 119 -18.36 -18.12 -13.41
CA THR A 119 -19.45 -19.05 -13.03
C THR A 119 -19.48 -19.36 -11.54
N LYS A 120 -18.38 -19.12 -10.83
CA LYS A 120 -18.24 -19.37 -9.38
C LYS A 120 -18.56 -18.16 -8.52
N HIS A 121 -18.91 -17.03 -9.12
CA HIS A 121 -19.09 -15.76 -8.42
C HIS A 121 -20.46 -15.16 -8.72
N LYS A 122 -21.04 -14.46 -7.73
CA LYS A 122 -22.25 -13.66 -7.94
C LYS A 122 -21.84 -12.29 -8.43
N ILE A 123 -22.05 -12.03 -9.73
CA ILE A 123 -21.71 -10.76 -10.36
C ILE A 123 -22.99 -9.94 -10.57
N ILE A 124 -23.00 -8.71 -10.08
CA ILE A 124 -24.08 -7.74 -10.27
C ILE A 124 -23.48 -6.47 -10.87
N ILE A 125 -24.13 -5.93 -11.91
CA ILE A 125 -23.82 -4.62 -12.47
C ILE A 125 -25.04 -3.75 -12.25
N LYS A 126 -24.95 -2.79 -11.32
CA LYS A 126 -26.03 -1.80 -11.13
C LYS A 126 -25.78 -0.61 -12.03
N LYS A 127 -26.82 -0.20 -12.76
CA LYS A 127 -26.77 0.99 -13.61
C LYS A 127 -27.25 2.21 -12.82
N HIS A 128 -26.39 3.20 -12.71
CA HIS A 128 -26.74 4.53 -12.21
C HIS A 128 -26.83 5.51 -13.39
N LYS A 129 -27.30 6.73 -13.13
CA LYS A 129 -27.47 7.77 -14.17
C LYS A 129 -26.17 8.09 -14.93
N TYR A 130 -25.02 7.98 -14.26
CA TYR A 130 -23.72 8.41 -14.81
C TYR A 130 -22.61 7.35 -14.76
N TYR A 131 -22.84 6.21 -14.10
CA TYR A 131 -21.82 5.16 -13.96
C TYR A 131 -22.49 3.81 -13.72
N GLU A 132 -21.70 2.74 -13.88
CA GLU A 132 -22.09 1.39 -13.49
C GLU A 132 -21.31 0.97 -12.25
N GLU A 133 -22.00 0.37 -11.28
CA GLU A 133 -21.39 -0.19 -10.06
C GLU A 133 -21.28 -1.71 -10.23
N LEU A 134 -20.04 -2.19 -10.36
CA LEU A 134 -19.72 -3.62 -10.35
C LEU A 134 -19.67 -4.13 -8.91
N ILE A 135 -20.34 -5.25 -8.66
CA ILE A 135 -20.32 -5.95 -7.38
C ILE A 135 -20.01 -7.43 -7.65
N ILE A 136 -19.01 -7.97 -6.96
CA ILE A 136 -18.62 -9.37 -7.02
C ILE A 136 -18.73 -9.92 -5.59
N ASP A 137 -19.56 -10.94 -5.38
CA ASP A 137 -19.81 -11.57 -4.09
C ASP A 137 -20.20 -10.57 -2.98
N GLY A 138 -21.04 -9.60 -3.34
CA GLY A 138 -21.52 -8.57 -2.41
C GLY A 138 -20.50 -7.46 -2.09
N LYS A 139 -19.32 -7.47 -2.73
CA LYS A 139 -18.27 -6.47 -2.53
C LYS A 139 -18.01 -5.66 -3.79
N ILE A 140 -17.74 -4.36 -3.62
CA ILE A 140 -17.26 -3.50 -4.69
C ILE A 140 -15.76 -3.76 -4.85
N PRO A 141 -15.29 -4.20 -6.04
CA PRO A 141 -13.88 -4.39 -6.30
C PRO A 141 -13.14 -3.06 -6.21
N GLN A 142 -12.07 -3.02 -5.41
CA GLN A 142 -11.22 -1.84 -5.25
C GLN A 142 -10.17 -1.81 -6.36
N GLY A 143 -9.98 -0.64 -6.99
CA GLY A 143 -9.00 -0.46 -8.06
C GLY A 143 -9.35 -1.08 -9.42
N ALA A 144 -10.49 -1.77 -9.53
CA ALA A 144 -10.99 -2.32 -10.78
C ALA A 144 -12.50 -2.11 -10.89
N ALA A 145 -12.96 -1.29 -11.83
CA ALA A 145 -14.38 -1.16 -12.16
C ALA A 145 -14.82 -2.17 -13.25
N PHE A 146 -14.07 -3.27 -13.43
CA PHE A 146 -14.27 -4.28 -14.46
C PHE A 146 -14.19 -5.69 -13.89
N ILE A 147 -14.83 -6.65 -14.57
CA ILE A 147 -14.76 -8.07 -14.18
C ILE A 147 -13.32 -8.54 -14.40
N PRO A 148 -12.61 -9.05 -13.37
CA PRO A 148 -11.22 -9.47 -13.52
C PRO A 148 -11.05 -10.59 -14.55
N GLU A 149 -9.94 -10.59 -15.26
CA GLU A 149 -9.52 -11.75 -16.08
C GLU A 149 -8.87 -12.84 -15.23
N ASN A 150 -8.15 -12.43 -14.18
CA ASN A 150 -7.42 -13.29 -13.27
C ASN A 150 -7.64 -12.84 -11.82
N HIS A 151 -7.49 -13.77 -10.87
CA HIS A 151 -7.41 -13.46 -9.45
C HIS A 151 -6.24 -14.19 -8.79
N TYR A 152 -5.90 -13.76 -7.58
CA TYR A 152 -4.97 -14.51 -6.74
C TYR A 152 -5.57 -15.87 -6.39
N LYS A 153 -4.87 -16.95 -6.76
CA LYS A 153 -5.17 -18.31 -6.28
C LYS A 153 -4.69 -18.47 -4.83
N SER A 154 -3.48 -17.99 -4.56
CA SER A 154 -2.85 -18.09 -3.26
C SER A 154 -1.70 -17.10 -3.12
N ILE A 155 -1.52 -16.57 -1.92
CA ILE A 155 -0.33 -15.88 -1.45
C ILE A 155 0.19 -16.70 -0.27
N ILE A 156 1.29 -17.42 -0.47
CA ILE A 156 1.91 -18.25 0.57
C ILE A 156 3.11 -17.51 1.09
N VAL A 157 3.06 -17.16 2.37
CA VAL A 157 4.16 -16.52 3.10
C VAL A 157 4.76 -17.55 4.04
N THR A 158 6.04 -17.85 3.86
CA THR A 158 6.85 -18.64 4.79
C THR A 158 7.73 -17.68 5.58
N MET A 159 7.62 -17.68 6.90
CA MET A 159 8.51 -16.93 7.79
C MET A 159 9.16 -17.89 8.78
N LYS A 160 10.49 -17.98 8.77
CA LYS A 160 11.28 -18.85 9.66
C LYS A 160 10.74 -20.29 9.67
N GLY A 161 10.41 -20.82 8.50
CA GLY A 161 9.85 -22.17 8.31
C GLY A 161 8.36 -22.33 8.64
N LYS A 162 7.65 -21.28 9.08
CA LYS A 162 6.19 -21.34 9.32
C LYS A 162 5.41 -20.77 8.13
N ASN A 163 4.43 -21.52 7.65
CA ASN A 163 3.60 -21.13 6.51
C ASN A 163 2.33 -20.41 6.95
N VAL A 164 2.00 -19.33 6.25
CA VAL A 164 0.74 -18.60 6.33
C VAL A 164 0.21 -18.44 4.91
N SER A 165 -0.99 -18.95 4.65
CA SER A 165 -1.69 -18.77 3.37
C SER A 165 -2.69 -17.62 3.46
N ILE A 166 -2.72 -16.80 2.42
CA ILE A 166 -3.66 -15.69 2.22
C ILE A 166 -4.29 -15.85 0.82
N PRO A 167 -5.63 -15.88 0.70
CA PRO A 167 -6.59 -15.89 1.79
C PRO A 167 -6.45 -17.17 2.64
N LYS A 168 -6.74 -17.06 3.94
CA LYS A 168 -7.13 -18.25 4.72
C LYS A 168 -8.39 -18.78 4.05
N SER A 169 -8.49 -20.09 3.83
CA SER A 169 -9.50 -20.74 2.99
C SER A 169 -10.87 -20.01 2.98
N PRO A 170 -11.49 -19.84 1.79
CA PRO A 170 -12.76 -19.13 1.64
C PRO A 170 -13.89 -19.73 2.48
#